data_AF-A0A244E6N8-F1
#
_entry.id   AF-A0A244E6N8-F1
#
_cell.length_a   1.000
_cell.length_b   1.000
_cell.length_c   1.000
_cell.angle_alpha   90.00
_cell.angle_beta   90.00
_cell.angle_gamma   90.00
#
_symmetry.space_group_name_H-M   'P 1'
#
loop_
_entity.id
_entity.type
_entity.pdbx_description
1 polymer ?
#
loop_
_entity_poly.entity_id
_entity_poly.type
_entity_poly.pdbx_seq_one_letter_code
_entity_poly.pdbx_strand_id
1 'polypeptide(L)'
;MPKNFSDVEIEYLRRQAKDLKRSAAIPLYEAQDRVAKNNGWANWSLLHKHGVHAPEASGRRPFLFTRSDEEMRKALRKVPEPGWLVKKRRYELAREMVEVIDEKFISAANAIDFAISYMETLLRAPRFLVSSSSPVYWEMRHWLPYSALEVGDEQRILVNRHYKLVGQTSDEWAVYEDHPHLHLTVTEQQTTAWKPYGSRPGFFYNDGCPPWGSRRFAEDYLLNLREAKKVLAH
;
A
#
# COMPACT_ATOMS: atom_id res chain seq x y z
N MET A 1 9.88 -15.70 30.33
CA MET A 1 9.73 -14.53 29.46
C MET A 1 8.72 -14.89 28.38
N PRO A 2 7.70 -14.06 28.10
CA PRO A 2 6.77 -14.35 27.02
C PRO A 2 7.52 -14.36 25.70
N LYS A 3 7.36 -15.43 24.91
CA LYS A 3 7.88 -15.51 23.55
C LYS A 3 7.04 -14.57 22.67
N ASN A 4 7.69 -13.62 22.01
CA ASN A 4 7.06 -12.87 20.93
C ASN A 4 7.03 -13.78 19.69
N PHE A 5 5.93 -13.76 18.95
CA PHE A 5 5.75 -14.55 17.74
C PHE A 5 5.66 -13.60 16.53
N SER A 6 6.47 -13.85 15.51
CA SER A 6 6.35 -13.19 14.21
C SER A 6 5.05 -13.61 13.49
N ASP A 7 4.64 -12.84 12.48
CA ASP A 7 3.44 -13.15 11.68
C ASP A 7 3.50 -14.55 11.04
N VAL A 8 4.70 -14.98 10.62
CA VAL A 8 4.95 -16.31 10.07
C VAL A 8 4.71 -17.39 11.12
N GLU A 9 5.14 -17.15 12.35
CA GLU A 9 4.91 -18.07 13.46
C GLU A 9 3.44 -18.10 13.86
N ILE A 10 2.74 -16.97 13.85
CA ILE A 10 1.28 -16.92 14.09
C ILE A 10 0.52 -17.72 13.03
N GLU A 11 0.88 -17.58 11.75
CA GLU A 11 0.28 -18.38 10.67
C GLU A 11 0.59 -19.88 10.81
N TYR A 12 1.82 -20.23 11.20
CA TYR A 12 2.17 -21.61 11.50
C TYR A 12 1.34 -22.18 12.66
N LEU A 13 1.18 -21.43 13.75
CA LEU A 13 0.35 -21.80 14.90
C LEU A 13 -1.14 -21.91 14.51
N ARG A 14 -1.61 -21.06 13.58
CA ARG A 14 -2.97 -21.12 13.05
C ARG A 14 -3.20 -22.39 12.22
N ARG A 15 -2.20 -22.82 11.43
CA ARG A 15 -2.23 -24.10 10.71
C ARG A 15 -2.24 -25.28 11.69
N GLN A 16 -1.40 -25.24 12.73
CA GLN A 16 -1.43 -26.25 13.80
C GLN A 16 -2.79 -26.35 14.48
N ALA A 17 -3.45 -25.21 14.75
CA ALA A 17 -4.79 -25.21 15.34
C ALA A 17 -5.83 -25.84 14.40
N LYS A 18 -5.73 -25.63 13.08
CA LYS A 18 -6.59 -26.28 12.07
C LYS A 18 -6.36 -27.79 12.01
N ASP A 19 -5.12 -28.23 12.13
CA ASP A 19 -4.80 -29.67 12.15
C ASP A 19 -5.27 -30.31 13.46
N LEU A 20 -5.09 -29.63 14.60
CA LEU A 20 -5.58 -30.07 15.90
C LEU A 20 -7.11 -30.16 15.95
N LYS A 21 -7.82 -29.21 15.33
CA LYS A 21 -9.28 -29.26 15.13
C LYS A 21 -9.68 -30.57 14.44
N ARG A 22 -8.97 -30.94 13.36
CA ARG A 22 -9.26 -32.14 12.57
C ARG A 22 -8.95 -33.43 13.32
N SER A 23 -7.82 -33.48 14.04
CA SER A 23 -7.37 -34.69 14.74
C SER A 23 -8.13 -34.95 16.04
N ALA A 24 -8.50 -33.90 16.78
CA ALA A 24 -9.15 -34.02 18.08
C ALA A 24 -10.68 -33.83 18.03
N ALA A 25 -11.23 -33.54 16.84
CA ALA A 25 -12.67 -33.27 16.62
C ALA A 25 -13.25 -32.19 17.56
N ILE A 26 -12.46 -31.18 17.92
CA ILE A 26 -12.86 -30.05 18.76
C ILE A 26 -13.21 -28.81 17.92
N PRO A 27 -13.99 -27.85 18.44
CA PRO A 27 -14.19 -26.56 17.79
C PRO A 27 -12.87 -25.78 17.59
N LEU A 28 -12.82 -24.95 16.54
CA LEU A 28 -11.59 -24.21 16.18
C LEU A 28 -11.11 -23.27 17.30
N TYR A 29 -12.02 -22.59 18.00
CA TYR A 29 -11.65 -21.69 19.10
C TYR A 29 -10.96 -22.44 20.23
N GLU A 30 -11.41 -23.67 20.53
CA GLU A 30 -10.82 -24.51 21.56
C GLU A 30 -9.45 -25.04 21.11
N ALA A 31 -9.31 -25.40 19.84
CA ALA A 31 -8.02 -25.78 19.27
C ALA A 31 -7.00 -24.63 19.33
N GLN A 32 -7.42 -23.41 19.01
CA GLN A 32 -6.60 -22.20 19.10
C GLN A 32 -6.16 -21.91 20.53
N ASP A 33 -7.06 -22.00 21.51
CA ASP A 33 -6.72 -21.80 22.93
C ASP A 33 -5.78 -22.87 23.47
N ARG A 34 -5.92 -24.13 23.02
CA ARG A 34 -4.97 -25.21 23.36
C ARG A 34 -3.59 -24.95 22.78
N VAL A 35 -3.51 -24.53 21.52
CA VAL A 35 -2.24 -24.13 20.88
C VAL A 35 -1.62 -22.95 21.63
N ALA A 36 -2.42 -21.98 22.06
CA ALA A 36 -1.94 -20.84 22.84
C ALA A 36 -1.37 -21.24 24.21
N LYS A 37 -2.07 -22.10 24.95
CA LYS A 37 -1.62 -22.64 26.24
C LYS A 37 -0.32 -23.42 26.12
N ASN A 38 -0.18 -24.25 25.08
CA ASN A 38 1.05 -24.98 24.80
C ASN A 38 2.25 -24.05 24.50
N ASN A 39 1.97 -22.82 24.06
CA ASN A 39 2.96 -21.80 23.77
C ASN A 39 3.14 -20.78 24.92
N GLY A 40 2.59 -21.07 26.11
CA GLY A 40 2.77 -20.27 27.31
C GLY A 40 1.79 -19.09 27.47
N TRP A 41 0.71 -19.07 26.69
CA TRP A 41 -0.30 -18.00 26.70
C TRP A 41 -1.65 -18.50 27.22
N ALA A 42 -2.39 -17.65 27.94
CA ALA A 42 -3.64 -18.07 28.57
C ALA A 42 -4.77 -18.38 27.56
N ASN A 43 -4.79 -17.67 26.42
CA ASN A 43 -5.74 -17.84 25.33
C ASN A 43 -5.17 -17.31 24.01
N TRP A 44 -5.83 -17.64 22.90
CA TRP A 44 -5.41 -17.27 21.56
C TRP A 44 -5.38 -15.75 21.34
N SER A 45 -6.35 -15.02 21.88
CA SER A 45 -6.41 -13.56 21.74
C SER A 45 -5.18 -12.87 22.35
N LEU A 46 -4.68 -13.35 23.48
CA LEU A 46 -3.45 -12.85 24.09
C LEU A 46 -2.21 -13.25 23.29
N LEU A 47 -2.11 -14.50 22.84
CA LEU A 47 -1.02 -14.94 21.97
C LEU A 47 -0.96 -14.09 20.69
N HIS A 48 -2.11 -13.88 20.04
CA HIS A 48 -2.23 -13.08 18.83
C HIS A 48 -1.91 -11.61 19.10
N LYS A 49 -2.41 -11.03 20.19
CA LYS A 49 -2.12 -9.63 20.56
C LYS A 49 -0.65 -9.39 20.86
N HIS A 50 0.05 -10.38 21.42
CA HIS A 50 1.49 -10.32 21.67
C HIS A 50 2.35 -10.77 20.47
N GLY A 51 1.76 -11.41 19.46
CA GLY A 51 2.39 -11.59 18.14
C GLY A 51 2.20 -10.39 17.21
N VAL A 52 1.13 -9.62 17.38
CA VAL A 52 0.79 -8.45 16.56
C VAL A 52 1.43 -7.14 17.08
N HIS A 53 2.15 -7.19 18.21
CA HIS A 53 2.88 -6.04 18.75
C HIS A 53 4.34 -6.36 19.10
N ALA A 54 5.10 -6.68 18.07
CA ALA A 54 6.37 -6.03 17.87
C ALA A 54 6.44 -5.72 16.38
N PRO A 55 6.59 -4.46 15.94
CA PRO A 55 7.23 -4.24 14.66
C PRO A 55 8.66 -4.74 14.89
N GLU A 56 8.89 -6.03 14.70
CA GLU A 56 10.17 -6.44 14.15
C GLU A 56 10.25 -5.67 12.84
N ALA A 57 10.89 -4.51 12.92
CA ALA A 57 11.66 -3.98 11.83
C ALA A 57 12.49 -5.16 11.35
N SER A 58 11.94 -5.93 10.40
CA SER A 58 12.75 -6.73 9.52
C SER A 58 13.91 -5.80 9.17
N GLY A 59 15.16 -6.22 9.34
CA GLY A 59 16.33 -5.36 9.07
C GLY A 59 16.38 -4.80 7.64
N ARG A 60 15.34 -5.02 6.84
CA ARG A 60 15.00 -4.34 5.60
C ARG A 60 14.77 -2.85 5.88
N ARG A 61 15.62 -2.04 5.28
CA ARG A 61 15.47 -0.59 5.27
C ARG A 61 14.18 -0.21 4.56
N PRO A 62 13.48 0.86 5.00
CA PRO A 62 12.34 1.39 4.26
C PRO A 62 12.70 1.63 2.79
N PHE A 63 11.80 1.26 1.88
CA PHE A 63 12.01 1.52 0.47
C PHE A 63 11.78 3.00 0.18
N LEU A 64 12.83 3.69 -0.28
CA LEU A 64 12.82 5.13 -0.49
C LEU A 64 12.70 5.46 -1.98
N PHE A 65 12.04 6.56 -2.29
CA PHE A 65 12.08 7.14 -3.62
C PHE A 65 13.42 7.89 -3.81
N THR A 66 14.20 7.51 -4.83
CA THR A 66 15.57 8.02 -5.01
C THR A 66 15.81 8.82 -6.29
N ARG A 67 14.78 9.02 -7.11
CA ARG A 67 14.94 9.72 -8.40
C ARG A 67 15.34 11.18 -8.18
N SER A 68 16.35 11.63 -8.90
CA SER A 68 16.73 13.04 -8.98
C SER A 68 15.73 13.88 -9.80
N ASP A 69 15.83 15.21 -9.69
CA ASP A 69 15.00 16.13 -10.47
C ASP A 69 15.20 15.94 -11.99
N GLU A 70 16.43 15.63 -12.42
CA GLU A 70 16.73 15.40 -13.84
C GLU A 70 16.10 14.12 -14.36
N GLU A 71 16.24 13.02 -13.62
CA GLU A 71 15.60 11.76 -13.96
C GLU A 71 14.08 11.88 -13.96
N MET A 72 13.49 12.65 -13.02
CA MET A 72 12.04 12.93 -13.02
C MET A 72 11.62 13.72 -14.26
N ARG A 73 12.38 14.74 -14.67
CA ARG A 73 12.14 15.48 -15.92
C ARG A 73 12.25 14.58 -17.14
N LYS A 74 13.15 13.59 -17.14
CA LYS A 74 13.26 12.59 -18.20
C LYS A 74 12.04 11.68 -18.23
N ALA A 75 11.59 11.18 -17.07
CA ALA A 75 10.42 10.32 -16.94
C ALA A 75 9.08 11.03 -17.27
N LEU A 76 9.04 12.37 -17.17
CA LEU A 76 7.91 13.18 -17.63
C LEU A 76 7.76 13.23 -19.16
N ARG A 77 8.83 12.92 -19.92
CA ARG A 77 8.78 12.94 -21.38
C ARG A 77 7.89 11.82 -21.90
N LYS A 78 7.18 12.11 -22.99
CA LYS A 78 6.44 11.08 -23.72
C LYS A 78 7.42 10.04 -24.25
N VAL A 79 7.02 8.77 -24.19
CA VAL A 79 7.71 7.68 -24.88
C VAL A 79 7.80 8.03 -26.38
N PRO A 80 8.92 7.74 -27.05
CA PRO A 80 9.06 7.94 -28.50
C PRO A 80 7.94 7.24 -29.28
N GLU A 81 7.64 7.75 -30.48
CA GLU A 81 6.67 7.07 -31.35
C GLU A 81 7.16 5.65 -31.66
N PRO A 82 6.32 4.62 -31.48
CA PRO A 82 6.62 3.29 -31.95
C PRO A 82 6.85 3.31 -33.46
N GLY A 83 7.86 2.60 -33.93
CA GLY A 83 8.02 2.34 -35.36
C GLY A 83 6.83 1.56 -35.90
N TRP A 84 6.57 1.64 -37.20
CA TRP A 84 5.42 1.03 -37.86
C TRP A 84 5.25 -0.49 -37.62
N LEU A 85 6.34 -1.19 -37.29
CA LEU A 85 6.34 -2.63 -36.95
C LEU A 85 5.81 -2.93 -35.54
N VAL A 86 5.78 -1.95 -34.65
CA VAL A 86 5.34 -2.11 -33.27
C VAL A 86 3.84 -1.84 -33.20
N LYS A 87 3.05 -2.90 -32.95
CA LYS A 87 1.57 -2.83 -32.87
C LYS A 87 1.02 -2.22 -31.58
N LYS A 88 1.88 -1.61 -30.75
CA LYS A 88 1.49 -0.98 -29.47
C LYS A 88 1.42 0.53 -29.63
N ARG A 89 0.48 1.16 -28.95
CA ARG A 89 0.37 2.62 -28.83
C ARG A 89 1.37 3.13 -27.80
N ARG A 90 1.73 4.42 -27.89
CA ARG A 90 2.67 5.06 -26.94
C ARG A 90 2.29 4.90 -25.47
N TYR A 91 1.00 4.96 -25.13
CA TYR A 91 0.57 4.79 -23.73
C TYR A 91 0.77 3.35 -23.23
N GLU A 92 0.69 2.35 -24.10
CA GLU A 92 0.91 0.94 -23.73
C GLU A 92 2.39 0.73 -23.42
N LEU A 93 3.26 1.28 -24.27
CA LEU A 93 4.70 1.28 -24.02
C LEU A 93 5.05 2.03 -22.72
N ALA A 94 4.41 3.19 -22.48
CA ALA A 94 4.62 3.94 -21.24
C ALA A 94 4.16 3.16 -19.99
N ARG A 95 3.05 2.41 -20.08
CA ARG A 95 2.55 1.54 -19.00
C ARG A 95 3.54 0.41 -18.70
N GLU A 96 4.09 -0.21 -19.74
CA GLU A 96 5.05 -1.33 -19.61
C GLU A 96 6.39 -0.94 -19.00
N MET A 97 6.73 0.35 -19.00
CA MET A 97 7.93 0.86 -18.34
C MET A 97 7.82 0.94 -16.81
N VAL A 98 6.62 0.75 -16.25
CA VAL A 98 6.38 0.87 -14.81
C VAL A 98 6.73 -0.43 -14.10
N GLU A 99 7.71 -0.37 -13.20
CA GLU A 99 8.10 -1.52 -12.37
C GLU A 99 7.01 -1.91 -11.37
N VAL A 100 6.99 -3.19 -11.02
CA VAL A 100 6.24 -3.69 -9.85
C VAL A 100 7.09 -3.44 -8.60
N ILE A 101 6.53 -2.75 -7.61
CA ILE A 101 7.26 -2.31 -6.40
C ILE A 101 6.53 -2.58 -5.09
N ASP A 102 5.37 -3.24 -5.11
CA ASP A 102 4.55 -3.51 -3.92
C ASP A 102 5.32 -4.28 -2.86
N GLU A 103 6.01 -5.36 -3.23
CA GLU A 103 6.82 -6.16 -2.29
C GLU A 103 8.05 -5.40 -1.74
N LYS A 104 8.41 -4.24 -2.32
CA LYS A 104 9.49 -3.42 -1.80
C LYS A 104 9.04 -2.64 -0.56
N PHE A 105 7.75 -2.35 -0.41
CA PHE A 105 7.24 -1.64 0.75
C PHE A 105 7.23 -2.53 1.98
N ILE A 106 7.81 -2.04 3.07
CA ILE A 106 7.82 -2.77 4.35
C ILE A 106 6.58 -2.48 5.19
N SER A 107 5.85 -1.40 4.87
CA SER A 107 4.63 -1.00 5.57
C SER A 107 3.79 -0.03 4.73
N ALA A 108 2.51 0.14 5.09
CA ALA A 108 1.64 1.19 4.54
C ALA A 108 2.24 2.60 4.75
N ALA A 109 2.82 2.85 5.94
CA ALA A 109 3.50 4.11 6.24
C ALA A 109 4.71 4.34 5.32
N ASN A 110 5.49 3.29 5.02
CA ASN A 110 6.59 3.38 4.07
C ASN A 110 6.10 3.72 2.64
N ALA A 111 4.97 3.15 2.20
CA ALA A 111 4.37 3.50 0.92
C ALA A 111 3.90 4.97 0.86
N ILE A 112 3.36 5.50 1.97
CA ILE A 112 2.99 6.93 2.08
C ILE A 112 4.23 7.82 2.03
N ASP A 113 5.30 7.48 2.75
CA ASP A 113 6.56 8.22 2.70
C ASP A 113 7.17 8.25 1.29
N PHE A 114 7.18 7.10 0.62
CA PHE A 114 7.59 6.99 -0.77
C PHE A 114 6.75 7.91 -1.67
N ALA A 115 5.43 7.88 -1.52
CA ALA A 115 4.52 8.71 -2.31
C ALA A 115 4.73 10.21 -2.07
N ILE A 116 4.99 10.63 -0.83
CA ILE A 116 5.34 12.01 -0.49
C ILE A 116 6.62 12.44 -1.22
N SER A 117 7.71 11.66 -1.09
CA SER A 117 8.98 11.97 -1.75
C SER A 117 8.89 11.96 -3.28
N TYR A 118 8.08 11.06 -3.84
CA TYR A 118 7.76 11.04 -5.28
C TYR A 118 7.09 12.36 -5.70
N MET A 119 6.04 12.77 -5.00
CA MET A 119 5.26 13.96 -5.34
C MET A 119 6.05 15.25 -5.14
N GLU A 120 6.86 15.35 -4.08
CA GLU A 120 7.76 16.48 -3.86
C GLU A 120 8.78 16.62 -4.99
N THR A 121 9.35 15.51 -5.45
CA THR A 121 10.28 15.51 -6.59
C THR A 121 9.58 15.88 -7.90
N LEU A 122 8.39 15.33 -8.13
CA LEU A 122 7.58 15.67 -9.30
C LEU A 122 7.23 17.17 -9.33
N LEU A 123 6.82 17.75 -8.20
CA LEU A 123 6.43 19.15 -8.11
C LEU A 123 7.60 20.13 -8.28
N ARG A 124 8.85 19.70 -8.05
CA ARG A 124 10.05 20.48 -8.38
C ARG A 124 10.31 20.62 -9.89
N ALA A 125 9.66 19.82 -10.74
CA ALA A 125 9.76 19.99 -12.18
C ALA A 125 9.13 21.35 -12.58
N PRO A 126 9.82 22.22 -13.35
CA PRO A 126 9.32 23.57 -13.65
C PRO A 126 8.05 23.53 -14.51
N ARG A 127 7.98 22.62 -15.48
CA ARG A 127 6.79 22.38 -16.30
C ARG A 127 6.07 21.13 -15.79
N PHE A 128 4.89 21.34 -15.21
CA PHE A 128 4.03 20.26 -14.75
C PHE A 128 3.03 19.90 -15.85
N LEU A 129 3.38 18.92 -16.69
CA LEU A 129 2.49 18.36 -17.70
C LEU A 129 2.70 16.85 -17.74
N VAL A 130 1.71 16.12 -17.22
CA VAL A 130 1.75 14.66 -17.14
C VAL A 130 0.87 14.10 -18.26
N SER A 131 1.47 13.38 -19.20
CA SER A 131 0.77 12.80 -20.34
C SER A 131 0.54 11.31 -20.13
N SER A 132 -0.59 10.75 -20.57
CA SER A 132 -0.81 9.30 -20.58
C SER A 132 0.23 8.51 -21.39
N SER A 133 1.02 9.20 -22.21
CA SER A 133 2.14 8.62 -22.96
C SER A 133 3.50 8.77 -22.26
N SER A 134 3.56 9.22 -21.00
CA SER A 134 4.79 9.25 -20.20
C SER A 134 4.75 8.20 -19.07
N PRO A 135 5.90 7.63 -18.66
CA PRO A 135 5.96 6.70 -17.53
C PRO A 135 5.36 7.28 -16.24
N VAL A 136 5.63 8.55 -15.93
CA VAL A 136 5.11 9.23 -14.73
C VAL A 136 3.60 9.14 -14.58
N TYR A 137 2.83 9.19 -15.68
CA TYR A 137 1.38 9.04 -15.60
C TYR A 137 0.97 7.67 -15.05
N TRP A 138 1.63 6.60 -15.49
CA TRP A 138 1.34 5.24 -15.08
C TRP A 138 1.93 4.91 -13.71
N GLU A 139 3.13 5.43 -13.40
CA GLU A 139 3.70 5.40 -12.06
C GLU A 139 2.72 5.99 -11.04
N MET A 140 2.14 7.17 -11.32
CA MET A 140 1.14 7.77 -10.42
C MET A 140 -0.11 6.91 -10.21
N ARG A 141 -0.51 6.11 -11.21
CA ARG A 141 -1.70 5.26 -11.13
C ARG A 141 -1.44 3.90 -10.46
N HIS A 142 -0.20 3.42 -10.51
CA HIS A 142 0.20 2.12 -9.97
C HIS A 142 0.92 2.22 -8.62
N TRP A 143 1.85 3.17 -8.48
CA TRP A 143 2.73 3.31 -7.32
C TRP A 143 2.18 4.21 -6.22
N LEU A 144 1.18 5.04 -6.51
CA LEU A 144 0.70 6.01 -5.53
C LEU A 144 -0.67 5.62 -4.96
N PRO A 145 -0.90 5.85 -3.65
CA PRO A 145 -2.18 5.58 -3.02
C PRO A 145 -3.32 6.38 -3.64
N TYR A 146 -4.38 5.69 -4.03
CA TYR A 146 -5.66 6.27 -4.42
C TYR A 146 -6.63 6.31 -3.24
N SER A 147 -6.69 5.23 -2.46
CA SER A 147 -7.58 5.09 -1.33
C SER A 147 -7.01 4.18 -0.25
N ALA A 148 -7.40 4.42 1.00
CA ALA A 148 -7.36 3.45 2.09
C ALA A 148 -8.74 2.76 2.17
N LEU A 149 -8.86 1.62 1.50
CA LEU A 149 -10.11 0.85 1.43
C LEU A 149 -10.37 0.08 2.72
N GLU A 150 -11.62 0.04 3.14
CA GLU A 150 -12.06 -0.76 4.27
C GLU A 150 -12.01 -2.25 3.96
N VAL A 151 -11.35 -3.02 4.85
CA VAL A 151 -11.26 -4.49 4.81
C VAL A 151 -11.72 -5.14 6.12
N GLY A 152 -12.01 -4.33 7.14
CA GLY A 152 -12.60 -4.72 8.43
C GLY A 152 -12.90 -3.48 9.28
N ASP A 153 -13.41 -3.66 10.50
CA ASP A 153 -13.97 -2.57 11.32
C ASP A 153 -13.02 -1.37 11.54
N GLU A 154 -11.73 -1.62 11.77
CA GLU A 154 -10.69 -0.57 11.91
C GLU A 154 -9.49 -0.82 10.98
N GLN A 155 -9.59 -1.83 10.12
CA GLN A 155 -8.53 -2.17 9.19
C GLN A 155 -8.85 -1.65 7.80
N ARG A 156 -7.86 -0.96 7.25
CA ARG A 156 -7.88 -0.50 5.87
C ARG A 156 -6.63 -0.95 5.14
N ILE A 157 -6.70 -1.02 3.82
CA ILE A 157 -5.57 -1.34 2.96
C ILE A 157 -5.32 -0.22 1.96
N LEU A 158 -4.05 0.15 1.74
CA LEU A 158 -3.70 1.09 0.70
C LEU A 158 -3.80 0.44 -0.68
N VAL A 159 -4.58 1.07 -1.55
CA VAL A 159 -4.73 0.65 -2.95
C VAL A 159 -4.41 1.78 -3.91
N ASN A 160 -3.97 1.41 -5.11
CA ASN A 160 -3.71 2.32 -6.23
C ASN A 160 -5.01 2.61 -7.02
N ARG A 161 -4.91 3.39 -8.11
CA ARG A 161 -6.10 3.82 -8.88
C ARG A 161 -6.90 2.67 -9.48
N HIS A 162 -6.25 1.52 -9.66
CA HIS A 162 -6.84 0.31 -10.21
C HIS A 162 -7.42 -0.61 -9.13
N TYR A 163 -7.47 -0.14 -7.88
CA TYR A 163 -7.87 -0.96 -6.72
C TYR A 163 -7.01 -2.22 -6.60
N LYS A 164 -5.73 -2.11 -7.00
CA LYS A 164 -4.70 -3.11 -6.69
C LYS A 164 -3.84 -2.58 -5.55
N LEU A 165 -2.97 -3.42 -5.00
CA LEU A 165 -2.02 -2.95 -4.00
C LEU A 165 -1.17 -1.82 -4.56
N VAL A 166 -0.82 -0.87 -3.70
CA VAL A 166 0.11 0.20 -4.06
C VAL A 166 1.44 -0.43 -4.51
N GLY A 167 1.85 -0.13 -5.74
CA GLY A 167 3.03 -0.70 -6.38
C GLY A 167 2.76 -1.80 -7.41
N GLN A 168 1.54 -2.35 -7.48
CA GLN A 168 1.20 -3.40 -8.45
C GLN A 168 0.75 -2.84 -9.82
N THR A 169 1.13 -3.56 -10.87
CA THR A 169 0.74 -3.26 -12.27
C THR A 169 -0.15 -4.34 -12.91
N SER A 170 -0.29 -5.50 -12.25
CA SER A 170 -1.09 -6.63 -12.71
C SER A 170 -2.58 -6.30 -12.78
N ASP A 171 -3.26 -6.92 -13.75
CA ASP A 171 -4.71 -6.85 -13.89
C ASP A 171 -5.43 -7.92 -13.03
N GLU A 172 -4.68 -8.88 -12.46
CA GLU A 172 -5.20 -9.96 -11.60
C GLU A 172 -5.88 -9.45 -10.33
N TRP A 173 -6.90 -10.16 -9.85
CA TRP A 173 -7.61 -9.80 -8.62
C TRP A 173 -6.65 -9.81 -7.42
N ALA A 174 -6.62 -8.71 -6.67
CA ALA A 174 -5.83 -8.62 -5.45
C ALA A 174 -6.59 -9.28 -4.29
N VAL A 175 -5.92 -10.17 -3.57
CA VAL A 175 -6.42 -10.77 -2.33
C VAL A 175 -5.78 -9.99 -1.19
N TYR A 176 -6.48 -8.99 -0.67
CA TYR A 176 -5.91 -8.01 0.26
C TYR A 176 -5.36 -8.65 1.53
N GLU A 177 -5.99 -9.72 2.00
CA GLU A 177 -5.63 -10.48 3.19
C GLU A 177 -4.21 -11.07 3.14
N ASP A 178 -3.68 -11.31 1.93
CA ASP A 178 -2.34 -11.86 1.74
C ASP A 178 -1.24 -10.79 1.87
N HIS A 179 -1.60 -9.52 2.09
CA HIS A 179 -0.66 -8.40 2.11
C HIS A 179 -0.78 -7.53 3.38
N PRO A 180 -0.57 -8.11 4.58
CA PRO A 180 -0.74 -7.41 5.85
C PRO A 180 0.19 -6.21 6.02
N HIS A 181 1.34 -6.19 5.35
CA HIS A 181 2.27 -5.06 5.36
C HIS A 181 1.66 -3.77 4.77
N LEU A 182 0.65 -3.85 3.90
CA LEU A 182 -0.06 -2.67 3.37
C LEU A 182 -1.35 -2.34 4.13
N HIS A 183 -1.66 -3.08 5.18
CA HIS A 183 -2.76 -2.75 6.07
C HIS A 183 -2.36 -1.59 7.00
N LEU A 184 -3.35 -0.79 7.34
CA LEU A 184 -3.27 0.27 8.33
C LEU A 184 -4.45 0.15 9.28
N THR A 185 -4.21 0.43 10.56
CA THR A 185 -5.25 0.52 11.59
C THR A 185 -5.65 1.97 11.73
N VAL A 186 -6.76 2.36 11.10
CA VAL A 186 -7.31 3.71 11.20
C VAL A 186 -8.83 3.69 11.19
N THR A 187 -9.43 4.53 12.03
CA THR A 187 -10.88 4.70 12.08
C THR A 187 -11.38 5.54 10.91
N GLU A 188 -12.67 5.42 10.58
CA GLU A 188 -13.28 6.28 9.55
C GLU A 188 -13.09 7.77 9.88
N GLN A 189 -13.25 8.16 11.15
CA GLN A 189 -13.07 9.53 11.60
C GLN A 189 -11.66 10.04 11.31
N GLN A 190 -10.63 9.23 11.56
CA GLN A 190 -9.25 9.60 11.24
C GLN A 190 -9.05 9.83 9.73
N THR A 191 -9.70 9.02 8.88
CA THR A 191 -9.61 9.18 7.42
C THR A 191 -10.28 10.43 6.84
N THR A 192 -11.08 11.14 7.65
CA THR A 192 -11.65 12.43 7.24
C THR A 192 -10.59 13.53 7.12
N ALA A 193 -9.44 13.37 7.79
CA ALA A 193 -8.34 14.33 7.78
C ALA A 193 -7.67 14.50 6.40
N TRP A 194 -7.73 13.48 5.52
CA TRP A 194 -7.10 13.52 4.19
C TRP A 194 -8.09 13.36 3.03
N LYS A 195 -9.34 13.79 3.23
CA LYS A 195 -10.39 13.65 2.24
C LYS A 195 -10.37 14.81 1.23
N PRO A 196 -10.22 14.54 -0.08
CA PRO A 196 -10.38 15.55 -1.11
C PRO A 196 -11.86 15.98 -1.22
N TYR A 197 -12.07 17.24 -1.62
CA TYR A 197 -13.41 17.80 -1.80
C TYR A 197 -14.28 16.91 -2.70
N GLY A 198 -15.53 16.67 -2.28
CA GLY A 198 -16.49 15.86 -3.04
C GLY A 198 -16.23 14.34 -3.02
N SER A 199 -15.24 13.83 -2.28
CA SER A 199 -14.97 12.39 -2.17
C SER A 199 -15.46 11.78 -0.85
N ARG A 200 -15.34 10.46 -0.72
CA ARG A 200 -15.58 9.73 0.53
C ARG A 200 -14.32 9.73 1.41
N PRO A 201 -14.46 9.59 2.74
CA PRO A 201 -13.32 9.40 3.64
C PRO A 201 -12.42 8.24 3.16
N GLY A 202 -11.11 8.36 3.37
CA GLY A 202 -10.13 7.36 2.95
C GLY A 202 -9.59 7.51 1.53
N PHE A 203 -10.25 8.26 0.64
CA PHE A 203 -9.68 8.59 -0.67
C PHE A 203 -8.66 9.73 -0.56
N PHE A 204 -7.61 9.68 -1.36
CA PHE A 204 -6.59 10.74 -1.41
C PHE A 204 -6.81 11.74 -2.55
N TYR A 205 -7.51 11.31 -3.62
CA TYR A 205 -7.99 12.15 -4.72
C TYR A 205 -9.29 11.57 -5.31
N ASN A 206 -9.91 12.28 -6.23
CA ASN A 206 -11.06 11.81 -7.00
C ASN A 206 -10.82 12.01 -8.51
N ASP A 207 -11.68 11.44 -9.36
CA ASP A 207 -11.50 11.47 -10.82
C ASP A 207 -11.72 12.83 -11.47
N GLY A 208 -12.42 13.76 -10.80
CA GLY A 208 -12.55 15.15 -11.24
C GLY A 208 -11.31 15.99 -10.96
N CYS A 209 -10.55 15.63 -9.92
CA CYS A 209 -9.34 16.33 -9.48
C CYS A 209 -8.13 15.38 -9.34
N PRO A 210 -7.73 14.65 -10.39
CA PRO A 210 -6.63 13.71 -10.27
C PRO A 210 -5.28 14.45 -10.18
N PRO A 211 -4.28 13.90 -9.47
CA PRO A 211 -3.01 14.59 -9.23
C PRO A 211 -2.21 14.86 -10.52
N TRP A 212 -2.41 14.08 -11.58
CA TRP A 212 -1.79 14.34 -12.89
C TRP A 212 -2.52 15.41 -13.73
N GLY A 213 -3.73 15.83 -13.31
CA GLY A 213 -4.56 16.75 -14.08
C GLY A 213 -4.08 18.20 -14.05
N SER A 214 -3.49 18.64 -12.93
CA SER A 214 -2.88 19.96 -12.79
C SER A 214 -1.88 19.99 -11.65
N ARG A 215 -0.99 20.99 -11.63
CA ARG A 215 -0.07 21.23 -10.50
C ARG A 215 -0.85 21.42 -9.19
N ARG A 216 -1.94 22.19 -9.22
CA ARG A 216 -2.80 22.42 -8.05
C ARG A 216 -3.33 21.11 -7.48
N PHE A 217 -3.84 20.21 -8.33
CA PHE A 217 -4.34 18.91 -7.86
C PHE A 217 -3.24 18.01 -7.32
N ALA A 218 -2.02 18.08 -7.87
CA ALA A 218 -0.86 17.39 -7.29
C ALA A 218 -0.48 17.94 -5.90
N GLU A 219 -0.57 19.26 -5.71
CA GLU A 219 -0.33 19.92 -4.41
C GLU A 219 -1.39 19.53 -3.38
N ASP A 220 -2.67 19.53 -3.77
CA ASP A 220 -3.78 19.07 -2.91
C ASP A 220 -3.60 17.59 -2.53
N TYR A 221 -3.21 16.75 -3.48
CA TYR A 221 -2.92 15.34 -3.23
C TYR A 221 -1.73 15.15 -2.26
N LEU A 222 -0.65 15.93 -2.44
CA LEU A 222 0.49 15.90 -1.52
C LEU A 222 0.09 16.33 -0.10
N LEU A 223 -0.79 17.32 0.04
CA LEU A 223 -1.33 17.71 1.34
C LEU A 223 -2.07 16.54 1.99
N ASN A 224 -2.95 15.85 1.26
CA ASN A 224 -3.67 14.69 1.77
C ASN A 224 -2.72 13.56 2.20
N LEU A 225 -1.67 13.28 1.44
CA LEU A 225 -0.65 12.30 1.83
C LEU A 225 0.04 12.69 3.16
N ARG A 226 0.35 13.98 3.35
CA ARG A 226 0.96 14.48 4.59
C ARG A 226 0.01 14.42 5.77
N GLU A 227 -1.29 14.69 5.60
CA GLU A 227 -2.28 14.51 6.66
C GLU A 227 -2.41 13.03 7.06
N ALA A 228 -2.45 12.11 6.08
CA ALA A 228 -2.43 10.68 6.38
C ALA A 228 -1.18 10.25 7.14
N LYS A 229 0.00 10.75 6.75
CA LYS A 229 1.25 10.47 7.48
C LYS A 229 1.18 10.89 8.94
N LYS A 230 0.59 12.05 9.26
CA LYS A 230 0.45 12.51 10.65
C LYS A 230 -0.43 11.55 11.46
N VAL A 231 -1.52 11.07 10.86
CA VAL A 231 -2.41 10.11 11.53
C VAL A 231 -1.70 8.78 11.76
N LEU A 232 -0.91 8.30 10.80
CA LEU A 232 -0.18 7.02 10.92
C LEU A 232 1.02 7.07 11.89
N ALA A 233 1.42 8.26 12.35
CA ALA A 233 2.50 8.45 13.32
C ALA A 233 2.03 8.35 14.78
N HIS A 234 0.71 8.24 15.01
CA HIS A 234 0.04 8.20 16.31
C HIS A 234 -0.73 6.90 16.49
#